data_AF-A0A845AMJ0-F1
#
_entry.id   AF-A0A845AMJ0-F1
#
_cell.length_a   1.000
_cell.length_b   1.000
_cell.length_c   1.000
_cell.angle_alpha   90.00
_cell.angle_beta   90.00
_cell.angle_gamma   90.00
#
_symmetry.space_group_name_H-M   'P 1'
#
loop_
_entity.id
_entity.type
_entity.pdbx_description
1 polymer ?
#
loop_
_entity_poly.entity_id
_entity_poly.type
_entity_poly.pdbx_seq_one_letter_code
_entity_poly.pdbx_strand_id
1 'polypeptide(L)'
;MGRESAYRLRKRAGAAGFAAAWDAALGTPHDPVDLASTKSTGIDPATRASSGLMVVVMHRGRFVAIRRKPDDSALLQHLAQLDRAASSGEHGGRKSQVSKP
;
A
#
# COMPACT_ATOMS: atom_id res chain seq x y z
N MET A 1 -14.09 -17.84 14.61
CA MET A 1 -13.08 -16.84 15.02
C MET A 1 -13.57 -16.15 16.28
N GLY A 2 -12.72 -16.02 17.31
CA GLY A 2 -13.12 -15.43 18.59
C GLY A 2 -12.72 -13.96 18.71
N ARG A 3 -13.46 -13.19 19.51
CA ARG A 3 -13.15 -11.77 19.82
C ARG A 3 -11.70 -11.58 20.28
N GLU A 4 -11.18 -12.52 21.07
CA GLU A 4 -9.81 -12.51 21.57
C GLU A 4 -8.75 -12.59 20.45
N SER A 5 -8.97 -13.44 19.44
CA SER A 5 -8.04 -13.55 18.30
C SER A 5 -7.91 -12.24 17.51
N ALA A 6 -8.99 -11.47 17.41
CA ALA A 6 -8.96 -10.17 16.73
C ALA A 6 -8.16 -9.12 17.52
N TYR A 7 -8.31 -9.06 18.85
CA TYR A 7 -7.50 -8.16 19.68
C TYR A 7 -6.01 -8.52 19.66
N ARG A 8 -5.68 -9.82 19.62
CA ARG A 8 -4.27 -10.27 19.46
C ARG A 8 -3.72 -9.86 18.11
N LEU A 9 -4.49 -9.99 17.03
CA LEU A 9 -4.06 -9.57 15.70
C LEU A 9 -3.85 -8.05 15.62
N ARG A 10 -4.72 -7.25 16.24
CA ARG A 10 -4.57 -5.79 16.32
C ARG A 10 -3.24 -5.36 16.95
N LYS A 11 -2.74 -6.11 17.94
CA LYS A 11 -1.49 -5.80 18.65
C LYS A 11 -0.23 -6.38 18.00
N ARG A 12 -0.35 -7.19 16.94
CA ARG A 12 0.78 -7.92 16.36
C ARG A 12 1.66 -7.02 15.49
N ALA A 13 2.97 -7.09 15.68
CA ALA A 13 3.93 -6.45 14.78
C ALA A 13 3.72 -6.93 13.33
N GLY A 14 3.58 -5.99 12.39
CA GLY A 14 3.26 -6.27 10.98
C GLY A 14 1.76 -6.31 10.63
N ALA A 15 0.87 -6.15 11.61
CA ALA A 15 -0.58 -6.07 11.38
C ALA A 15 -1.11 -4.62 11.32
N ALA A 16 -0.25 -3.64 11.00
CA ALA A 16 -0.61 -2.21 11.01
C ALA A 16 -1.85 -1.89 10.15
N GLY A 17 -1.97 -2.49 8.96
CA GLY A 17 -3.15 -2.31 8.11
C GLY A 17 -4.44 -2.87 8.72
N PHE A 18 -4.35 -3.99 9.46
CA PHE A 18 -5.50 -4.53 10.19
C PHE A 18 -5.87 -3.64 11.37
N ALA A 19 -4.88 -3.16 12.14
CA ALA A 19 -5.12 -2.28 13.28
C ALA A 19 -5.79 -0.97 12.86
N ALA A 20 -5.31 -0.35 11.78
CA ALA A 20 -5.89 0.91 11.30
C ALA A 20 -7.32 0.73 10.77
N ALA A 21 -7.61 -0.34 10.02
CA ALA A 21 -8.97 -0.66 9.57
C ALA A 21 -9.90 -0.99 10.76
N TRP A 22 -9.39 -1.65 11.79
CA TRP A 22 -10.12 -1.96 13.01
C TRP A 22 -10.48 -0.70 13.79
N ASP A 23 -9.54 0.24 13.90
CA ASP A 23 -9.72 1.49 14.62
C ASP A 23 -10.69 2.42 13.88
N ALA A 24 -10.66 2.41 12.54
CA ALA A 24 -11.66 3.05 11.69
C ALA A 24 -13.09 2.54 11.97
N ALA A 25 -13.26 1.21 12.03
CA ALA A 25 -14.56 0.59 12.30
C ALA A 25 -15.10 0.91 13.71
N LEU A 26 -14.21 1.17 14.68
CA LEU A 26 -14.57 1.58 16.04
C LEU A 26 -14.73 3.10 16.21
N GLY A 27 -14.59 3.89 15.13
CA GLY A 27 -14.64 5.35 15.19
C GLY A 27 -13.50 5.97 16.01
N THR A 28 -12.41 5.23 16.23
CA THR A 28 -11.23 5.73 16.92
C THR A 28 -10.40 6.56 15.93
N PRO A 29 -9.81 7.70 16.37
CA PRO A 29 -8.84 8.42 15.55
C PRO A 29 -7.73 7.46 15.12
N HIS A 30 -7.55 7.32 13.81
CA HIS A 30 -6.54 6.49 13.19
C HIS A 30 -5.92 7.30 12.07
N ASP A 31 -4.63 7.09 11.81
CA ASP A 31 -4.03 7.64 10.62
C ASP A 31 -4.78 7.09 9.41
N PRO A 32 -5.18 7.95 8.45
CA PRO A 32 -5.86 7.48 7.25
C PRO A 32 -5.03 6.36 6.63
N VAL A 33 -5.65 5.19 6.48
CA VAL A 33 -5.08 4.16 5.65
C VAL A 33 -5.19 4.70 4.24
N ASP A 34 -4.11 5.32 3.76
CA ASP A 34 -4.01 5.68 2.36
C ASP A 34 -4.36 4.40 1.58
N LEU A 35 -5.38 4.42 0.74
CA LEU A 35 -5.70 3.26 -0.09
C LEU A 35 -4.61 3.06 -1.16
N ALA A 36 -3.76 4.08 -1.36
CA ALA A 36 -2.47 3.97 -2.03
C ALA A 36 -1.32 3.60 -1.07
N SER A 37 -1.57 3.40 0.22
CA SER A 37 -0.69 2.67 1.14
C SER A 37 -0.89 1.18 0.96
N THR A 38 0.25 0.52 0.90
CA THR A 38 0.41 -0.86 0.49
C THR A 38 -0.37 -1.82 1.40
N LYS A 39 -1.38 -2.50 0.86
CA LYS A 39 -2.04 -3.66 1.51
C LYS A 39 -1.06 -4.82 1.81
N SER A 40 0.06 -4.87 1.08
CA SER A 40 1.16 -5.84 1.25
C SER A 40 2.25 -5.32 2.20
N THR A 41 2.05 -5.42 3.52
CA THR A 41 2.98 -4.96 4.55
C THR A 41 4.46 -5.14 4.17
N GLY A 42 5.19 -4.04 3.97
CA GLY A 42 6.67 -4.01 3.94
C GLY A 42 7.38 -4.18 2.59
N ILE A 43 6.68 -4.42 1.47
CA ILE A 43 7.33 -4.54 0.14
C ILE A 43 7.05 -3.30 -0.71
N ASP A 44 8.10 -2.68 -1.25
CA ASP A 44 7.97 -1.49 -2.08
C ASP A 44 7.18 -1.78 -3.38
N PRO A 45 6.47 -0.78 -3.92
CA PRO A 45 5.67 -0.97 -5.14
C PRO A 45 6.48 -1.37 -6.37
N ALA A 46 7.73 -0.94 -6.51
CA ALA A 46 8.56 -1.28 -7.68
C ALA A 46 8.96 -2.76 -7.68
N THR A 47 9.36 -3.28 -6.51
CA THR A 47 9.63 -4.71 -6.31
C THR A 47 8.37 -5.54 -6.53
N ARG A 48 7.19 -5.07 -6.12
CA ARG A 48 5.93 -5.79 -6.39
C ARG A 48 5.52 -5.74 -7.86
N ALA A 49 5.68 -4.60 -8.53
CA ALA A 49 5.38 -4.48 -9.95
C ALA A 49 6.26 -5.42 -10.80
N SER A 50 7.56 -5.50 -10.48
CA SER A 50 8.50 -6.40 -11.16
C SER A 50 8.29 -7.88 -10.81
N SER A 51 7.94 -8.17 -9.56
CA SER A 51 7.73 -9.55 -9.12
C SER A 51 6.31 -10.08 -9.39
N GLY A 52 5.30 -9.25 -9.61
CA GLY A 52 3.93 -9.70 -9.84
C GLY A 52 3.31 -10.52 -8.70
N LEU A 53 2.11 -11.02 -8.95
CA LEU A 53 1.30 -11.80 -8.00
C LEU A 53 1.25 -13.27 -8.39
N MET A 54 1.38 -14.15 -7.40
CA MET A 54 1.07 -15.56 -7.56
C MET A 54 -0.44 -15.78 -7.40
N VAL A 55 -1.06 -16.35 -8.42
CA VAL A 55 -2.50 -16.61 -8.48
C VAL A 55 -2.71 -18.12 -8.57
N VAL A 56 -3.48 -18.66 -7.63
CA VAL A 56 -3.92 -20.05 -7.68
C VAL A 56 -5.01 -20.20 -8.74
N VAL A 57 -4.83 -21.16 -9.65
CA VAL A 57 -5.80 -21.52 -10.67
C VAL A 57 -6.55 -22.76 -10.20
N MET A 58 -7.84 -22.59 -9.99
CA MET A 58 -8.76 -23.66 -9.63
C MET A 58 -9.64 -24.01 -10.82
N HIS A 59 -9.85 -25.30 -11.08
CA HIS A 59 -10.80 -25.79 -12.07
C HIS A 59 -11.70 -26.85 -11.45
N ARG A 60 -13.01 -26.64 -11.48
CA ARG A 60 -14.02 -27.55 -10.90
C ARG A 60 -13.70 -27.95 -9.45
N GLY A 61 -13.28 -26.96 -8.63
CA GLY A 61 -12.93 -27.16 -7.22
C GLY A 61 -11.58 -27.85 -6.97
N ARG A 62 -10.81 -28.17 -8.02
CA ARG A 62 -9.49 -28.78 -7.90
C ARG A 62 -8.39 -27.77 -8.20
N PHE A 63 -7.30 -27.85 -7.46
CA PHE A 63 -6.07 -27.16 -7.76
C PHE A 63 -5.51 -27.64 -9.10
N VAL A 64 -5.21 -26.72 -10.01
CA VAL A 64 -4.65 -27.05 -11.32
C VAL A 64 -3.27 -26.44 -11.52
N ALA A 65 -3.06 -25.19 -11.10
CA ALA A 65 -1.78 -24.54 -11.26
C ALA A 65 -1.62 -23.34 -10.31
N ILE A 66 -0.39 -22.88 -10.19
CA ILE A 66 -0.06 -21.53 -9.74
C ILE A 66 0.47 -20.79 -10.95
N ARG A 67 -0.08 -19.63 -11.25
CA ARG A 67 0.43 -18.75 -12.32
C ARG A 67 0.89 -17.43 -11.75
N ARG A 68 1.82 -16.78 -12.44
CA ARG A 68 2.26 -15.42 -12.14
C ARG A 68 1.45 -14.43 -12.99
N LYS A 69 0.86 -13.41 -12.37
CA LYS A 69 0.16 -12.31 -13.03
C LYS A 69 0.89 -10.99 -12.72
N PRO A 70 0.99 -10.04 -13.66
CA PRO A 70 1.39 -8.66 -13.33
C PRO A 70 0.58 -8.07 -12.17
N ASP A 71 1.24 -7.27 -11.33
CA ASP A 71 0.61 -6.45 -10.29
C ASP A 71 0.42 -5.01 -10.81
N ASP A 72 -0.63 -4.81 -11.61
CA ASP A 72 -0.91 -3.51 -12.24
C ASP A 72 -1.16 -2.41 -11.20
N SER A 73 -1.71 -2.78 -10.04
CA SER A 73 -1.93 -1.84 -8.93
C SER A 73 -0.60 -1.37 -8.36
N ALA A 74 0.36 -2.27 -8.13
CA ALA A 74 1.71 -1.88 -7.69
C ALA A 74 2.44 -1.03 -8.74
N LEU A 75 2.25 -1.32 -10.04
CA LEU A 75 2.80 -0.51 -11.12
C LEU A 75 2.25 0.93 -11.08
N LEU A 76 0.93 1.09 -11.04
CA LEU A 76 0.30 2.42 -10.98
C LEU A 76 0.68 3.18 -9.70
N GLN A 77 0.81 2.47 -8.57
CA GLN A 77 1.27 3.05 -7.32
C GLN A 77 2.72 3.57 -7.44
N HIS A 78 3.60 2.82 -8.11
CA HIS A 78 4.98 3.25 -8.35
C HIS A 78 5.05 4.47 -9.27
N LEU A 79 4.26 4.50 -10.34
CA LEU A 79 4.17 5.66 -11.24
C LEU A 79 3.68 6.91 -10.48
N ALA A 80 2.63 6.78 -9.67
CA ALA A 80 2.13 7.89 -8.85
C ALA A 80 3.14 8.37 -7.79
N GLN A 81 4.09 7.54 -7.36
CA GLN A 81 5.20 7.96 -6.50
C GLN A 81 6.22 8.79 -7.29
N LEU A 82 6.57 8.36 -8.50
CA LEU A 82 7.47 9.10 -9.39
C LEU A 82 6.89 10.47 -9.78
N ASP A 83 5.60 10.52 -10.12
CA ASP A 83 4.92 11.78 -10.48
C ASP A 83 4.94 12.80 -9.33
N ARG A 84 4.71 12.33 -8.09
CA ARG A 84 4.79 13.19 -6.89
C ARG A 84 6.22 13.67 -6.62
N ALA A 85 7.21 12.80 -6.80
CA ALA A 85 8.62 13.16 -6.64
C ALA A 85 9.04 14.22 -7.67
N ALA A 86 8.63 14.07 -8.94
CA ALA A 86 8.87 15.04 -10.00
C ALA A 86 8.21 16.39 -9.69
N SER A 87 6.94 16.38 -9.29
CA SER A 87 6.17 17.59 -8.97
C SER A 87 6.70 18.35 -7.75
N SER A 88 7.29 17.63 -6.79
CA SER A 88 7.88 18.22 -5.58
C SER A 88 9.20 18.95 -5.88
N GLY A 89 9.94 18.51 -6.90
CA GLY A 89 11.17 19.17 -7.36
C GLY A 89 10.91 20.54 -8.00
N GLU A 90 9.79 20.69 -8.72
CA GLU A 90 9.44 21.95 -9.41
C GLU A 90 9.01 23.08 -8.46
N HIS A 91 8.46 22.76 -7.28
CA HIS A 91 8.02 23.75 -6.29
C HIS A 91 9.16 24.32 -5.42
N GLY A 92 10.36 23.74 -5.46
CA GLY A 92 11.55 24.23 -4.76
C GLY A 92 12.30 25.36 -5.48
N GLY A 93 12.09 25.52 -6.80
CA GLY A 93 12.87 26.44 -7.64
C GLY A 93 12.39 27.89 -7.71
N ARG A 94 11.23 28.25 -7.13
CA ARG A 94 10.63 29.60 -7.25
C ARG A 94 10.87 30.54 -6.06
N LYS A 95 11.64 30.14 -5.04
CA LYS A 95 11.87 30.95 -3.83
C LYS A 95 13.27 31.58 -3.76
N SER A 96 13.73 32.29 -4.80
CA SER A 96 14.96 33.09 -4.73
C SER A 96 15.02 34.17 -5.82
N GLN A 97 14.05 35.08 -5.85
CA GLN A 97 14.28 36.39 -6.49
C GLN A 97 13.21 37.40 -6.04
N VAL A 98 13.44 38.02 -4.89
CA VAL A 98 12.92 39.36 -4.63
C VAL A 98 14.11 40.20 -4.18
N SER A 99 14.53 41.08 -5.08
CA SER A 99 15.60 42.05 -4.90
C SER A 99 15.13 43.16 -3.95
N LYS A 100 16.00 43.51 -3.00
CA LYS A 100 15.86 44.64 -2.08
C LYS A 100 16.01 45.97 -2.85
N PRO A 101 15.26 47.03 -2.51
CA PRO A 101 15.76 48.41 -2.59
C PRO A 101 16.64 48.73 -1.38
#